data_AF-A0A7C3BYX6-F1
#
_entry.id   AF-A0A7C3BYX6-F1
#
_cell.length_a   1.000
_cell.length_b   1.000
_cell.length_c   1.000
_cell.angle_alpha   90.00
_cell.angle_beta   90.00
_cell.angle_gamma   90.00
#
_symmetry.space_group_name_H-M   'P 1'
#
loop_
_entity.id
_entity.type
_entity.pdbx_description
1 polymer ?
#
loop_
_entity_poly.entity_id
_entity_poly.type
_entity_poly.pdbx_seq_one_letter_code
_entity_poly.pdbx_strand_id
1 'polypeptide(L)'
;MPSEGPKLAPPPPLAFGARDQVEALIERIERHFAASGRADADGAGGDSLENSLVVGLFGEWGSGKSLWLRHIEHHFLQRLTGRLGEDGGPSDPLIVPVFFNTWRYEREEHLVVPLVKTLETRLRSLAATGDGRAEDAQPRRGKGLLARAADTLAIAGIALASGLS
;
A
#
# COMPACT_ATOMS: atom_id res chain seq x y z
N MET A 1 18.45 5.76 22.33
CA MET A 1 19.02 5.39 21.02
C MET A 1 17.84 5.20 20.09
N PRO A 2 17.59 6.10 19.12
CA PRO A 2 16.49 5.90 18.18
C PRO A 2 16.81 4.65 17.35
N SER A 3 15.92 3.66 17.39
CA SER A 3 16.07 2.43 16.62
C SER A 3 15.98 2.78 15.14
N GLU A 4 17.06 2.66 14.38
CA GLU A 4 16.99 2.71 12.92
C GLU A 4 16.02 1.60 12.47
N GLY A 5 14.86 1.99 11.95
CA GLY A 5 13.88 1.09 11.36
C GLY A 5 14.50 0.30 10.19
N PRO A 6 13.83 -0.76 9.70
CA PRO A 6 14.36 -1.56 8.60
C PRO A 6 14.65 -0.69 7.39
N LYS A 7 15.94 -0.54 7.08
CA LYS A 7 16.45 0.34 6.02
C LYS A 7 16.18 -0.32 4.67
N LEU A 8 15.12 0.12 4.00
CA LEU A 8 14.84 -0.30 2.63
C LEU A 8 16.03 0.11 1.74
N ALA A 9 16.46 -0.75 0.81
CA ALA A 9 17.54 -0.41 -0.13
C ALA A 9 17.19 0.88 -0.89
N PRO A 10 18.12 1.83 -1.11
CA PRO A 10 17.78 3.13 -1.72
C PRO A 10 17.03 2.93 -3.04
N PRO A 11 16.05 3.80 -3.35
CA PRO A 11 15.33 3.67 -4.61
C PRO A 11 16.32 3.86 -5.77
N PRO A 12 16.05 3.26 -6.94
CA PRO A 12 16.87 3.47 -8.13
C PRO A 12 16.96 4.97 -8.50
N PRO A 13 17.85 5.43 -9.39
CA PRO A 13 17.87 6.83 -9.80
C PRO A 13 16.65 7.15 -10.68
N LEU A 14 16.00 8.31 -10.49
CA LEU A 14 14.94 8.77 -11.39
C LEU A 14 15.50 9.19 -12.75
N ALA A 15 14.63 9.19 -13.76
CA ALA A 15 14.92 9.83 -15.04
C ALA A 15 15.22 11.33 -14.84
N PHE A 16 16.05 11.90 -15.69
CA PHE A 16 16.39 13.32 -15.62
C PHE A 16 15.13 14.19 -15.66
N GLY A 17 15.02 15.14 -14.73
CA GLY A 17 13.90 16.08 -14.65
C GLY A 17 12.55 15.48 -14.19
N ALA A 18 12.54 14.24 -13.68
CA ALA A 18 11.34 13.55 -13.19
C ALA A 18 11.08 13.69 -11.67
N ARG A 19 12.04 14.21 -10.91
CA ARG A 19 11.98 14.26 -9.45
C ARG A 19 10.80 15.09 -8.97
N ASP A 20 10.70 16.32 -9.46
CA ASP A 20 9.72 17.29 -9.00
C ASP A 20 8.28 16.80 -9.25
N GLN A 21 8.03 16.09 -10.36
CA GLN A 21 6.71 15.54 -10.67
C GLN A 21 6.37 14.33 -9.80
N VAL A 22 7.35 13.47 -9.51
CA VAL A 22 7.17 12.34 -8.58
C VAL A 22 6.87 12.85 -7.18
N GLU A 23 7.62 13.85 -6.71
CA GLU A 23 7.41 14.47 -5.40
C GLU A 23 6.03 15.15 -5.31
N ALA A 24 5.67 15.96 -6.32
CA ALA A 24 4.34 16.59 -6.38
C ALA A 24 3.19 15.56 -6.38
N LEU A 25 3.37 14.42 -7.05
CA LEU A 25 2.38 13.35 -7.06
C LEU A 25 2.28 12.65 -5.69
N ILE A 26 3.41 12.40 -5.02
CA ILE A 26 3.43 11.85 -3.66
C ILE A 26 2.66 12.78 -2.71
N GLU A 27 2.97 14.07 -2.72
CA GLU A 27 2.27 15.06 -1.89
C GLU A 27 0.77 15.11 -2.19
N ARG A 28 0.39 14.99 -3.47
CA ARG A 28 -1.02 14.97 -3.88
C ARG A 28 -1.75 13.75 -3.34
N ILE A 29 -1.12 12.58 -3.40
CA ILE A 29 -1.66 11.32 -2.86
C ILE A 29 -1.83 11.45 -1.34
N GLU A 30 -0.80 11.91 -0.63
CA GLU A 30 -0.86 12.09 0.83
C GLU A 30 -1.97 13.07 1.24
N ARG A 31 -2.08 14.21 0.55
CA ARG A 31 -3.10 15.22 0.84
C ARG A 31 -4.52 14.70 0.59
N HIS A 32 -4.72 13.93 -0.48
CA HIS A 32 -6.01 13.33 -0.81
C HIS A 32 -6.46 12.38 0.31
N PHE A 33 -5.62 11.41 0.68
CA PHE A 33 -6.00 10.40 1.67
C PHE A 33 -5.97 10.92 3.12
N ALA A 34 -5.19 11.95 3.44
CA ALA A 34 -5.25 12.62 4.74
C ALA A 34 -6.56 13.39 4.95
N ALA A 35 -7.12 13.98 3.88
CA ALA A 35 -8.42 14.65 3.95
C ALA A 35 -9.56 13.62 4.10
N SER A 36 -9.51 12.53 3.35
CA SER A 36 -10.47 11.42 3.43
C SER A 36 -10.49 10.73 4.80
N GLY A 37 -9.31 10.48 5.40
CA GLY A 37 -9.21 9.83 6.70
C GLY A 37 -9.79 10.65 7.87
N ARG A 38 -9.91 11.98 7.72
CA ARG A 38 -10.62 12.83 8.70
C ARG A 38 -12.13 12.74 8.56
N ALA A 39 -12.64 12.65 7.32
CA ALA A 39 -14.07 12.52 7.05
C ALA A 39 -14.63 11.17 7.57
N ASP A 40 -13.89 10.08 7.39
CA ASP A 40 -14.29 8.75 7.88
C ASP A 40 -14.29 8.64 9.42
N ALA A 41 -13.41 9.39 10.10
CA ALA A 41 -13.32 9.41 11.57
C ALA A 41 -14.49 10.16 12.23
N ASP A 42 -15.08 11.13 11.52
CA ASP A 42 -16.19 11.95 12.01
C ASP A 42 -17.58 11.29 11.80
N GLY A 43 -17.64 10.02 11.37
CA GLY A 43 -18.87 9.23 11.30
C GLY A 43 -19.86 9.66 10.20
N ALA A 44 -19.50 10.66 9.39
CA ALA A 44 -20.18 10.94 8.15
C ALA A 44 -19.73 9.89 7.13
N GLY A 45 -20.55 8.86 6.93
CA GLY A 45 -20.33 7.84 5.90
C GLY A 45 -20.31 8.47 4.51
N GLY A 46 -19.17 9.05 4.14
CA GLY A 46 -18.89 9.55 2.80
C GLY A 46 -18.93 8.40 1.82
N ASP A 47 -19.42 8.67 0.62
CA ASP A 47 -19.44 7.68 -0.44
C ASP A 47 -18.00 7.21 -0.71
N SER A 48 -17.72 5.91 -0.55
CA SER A 48 -16.36 5.35 -0.72
C SER A 48 -15.76 5.67 -2.10
N LEU A 49 -16.61 5.97 -3.09
CA LEU A 49 -16.19 6.42 -4.41
C LEU A 49 -15.58 7.83 -4.39
N GLU A 50 -16.03 8.73 -3.53
CA GLU A 50 -15.51 10.10 -3.40
C GLU A 50 -14.07 10.11 -2.83
N ASN A 51 -13.67 9.05 -2.15
CA ASN A 51 -12.31 8.86 -1.63
C ASN A 51 -11.35 8.17 -2.63
N SER A 52 -11.81 7.82 -3.83
CA SER A 52 -10.96 7.22 -4.87
C SER A 52 -10.11 8.28 -5.60
N LEU A 53 -8.83 7.97 -5.82
CA LEU A 53 -7.92 8.79 -6.62
C LEU A 53 -7.36 7.96 -7.78
N VAL A 54 -7.68 8.35 -9.01
CA VAL A 54 -7.15 7.74 -10.23
C VAL A 54 -6.15 8.69 -10.87
N VAL A 55 -4.94 8.20 -11.15
CA VAL A 55 -3.86 8.97 -11.77
C VAL A 55 -3.39 8.26 -13.03
N GLY A 56 -3.49 8.94 -14.18
CA GLY A 56 -2.93 8.47 -15.44
C GLY A 56 -1.49 8.97 -15.61
N LEU A 57 -0.55 8.07 -15.87
CA LEU A 57 0.85 8.40 -16.13
C LEU A 57 1.17 8.21 -17.63
N PHE A 58 1.41 9.32 -18.33
CA PHE A 58 1.65 9.35 -19.77
C PHE A 58 3.10 9.69 -20.11
N GLY A 59 3.57 9.25 -21.26
CA GLY A 59 4.92 9.54 -21.78
C GLY A 59 5.37 8.50 -22.80
N GLU A 60 6.47 8.77 -23.50
CA GLU A 60 7.03 7.87 -24.51
C GLU A 60 7.49 6.52 -23.95
N TRP A 61 7.55 5.50 -24.79
CA TRP A 61 8.13 4.22 -24.38
C TRP A 61 9.59 4.42 -23.94
N GLY A 62 10.00 3.80 -22.83
CA GLY A 62 11.32 4.03 -22.24
C GLY A 62 11.47 5.31 -21.40
N SER A 63 10.45 6.16 -21.26
CA SER A 63 10.52 7.41 -20.48
C SER A 63 10.64 7.23 -18.95
N GLY A 64 10.78 6.00 -18.46
CA GLY A 64 10.95 5.73 -17.02
C GLY A 64 9.65 5.71 -16.20
N LYS A 65 8.46 5.60 -16.79
CA LYS A 65 7.18 5.54 -16.03
C LYS A 65 7.16 4.45 -14.95
N SER A 66 7.64 3.25 -15.27
CA SER A 66 7.74 2.16 -14.29
C SER A 66 8.70 2.51 -13.15
N LEU A 67 9.71 3.32 -13.42
CA LEU A 67 10.65 3.81 -12.42
C LEU A 67 9.99 4.81 -11.48
N TRP A 68 9.15 5.71 -12.01
CA TRP A 68 8.36 6.64 -11.19
C TRP A 68 7.47 5.88 -10.22
N LEU A 69 6.73 4.88 -10.71
CA LEU A 69 5.87 4.05 -9.88
C LEU A 69 6.68 3.34 -8.77
N ARG A 70 7.88 2.82 -9.09
CA ARG A 70 8.77 2.22 -8.06
C ARG A 70 9.24 3.22 -7.01
N HIS A 71 9.48 4.48 -7.36
CA HIS A 71 9.81 5.51 -6.37
C HIS A 71 8.66 5.81 -5.44
N ILE A 72 7.45 5.93 -5.99
CA ILE A 72 6.24 6.16 -5.21
C ILE A 72 6.00 4.97 -4.28
N GLU A 73 6.16 3.74 -4.78
CA GLU A 73 6.10 2.52 -3.97
C GLU A 73 7.08 2.57 -2.81
N HIS A 74 8.34 2.89 -3.13
CA HIS A 74 9.44 2.94 -2.17
C HIS A 74 9.17 3.93 -1.05
N HIS A 75 8.70 5.13 -1.40
CA HIS A 75 8.33 6.18 -0.45
C HIS A 75 7.26 5.69 0.54
N PHE A 76 6.16 5.14 0.04
CA PHE A 76 5.07 4.67 0.89
C PHE A 76 5.46 3.45 1.71
N LEU A 77 6.30 2.55 1.19
CA LEU A 77 6.84 1.43 1.95
C LEU A 77 7.73 1.89 3.10
N GLN A 78 8.63 2.85 2.86
CA GLN A 78 9.49 3.39 3.93
C GLN A 78 8.66 4.06 5.04
N ARG A 79 7.64 4.86 4.69
CA ARG A 79 6.72 5.42 5.69
C ARG A 79 5.99 4.32 6.46
N LEU A 80 5.48 3.32 5.75
CA LEU A 80 4.75 2.21 6.36
C LEU A 80 5.64 1.43 7.33
N THR A 81 6.86 1.07 6.95
CA THR A 81 7.77 0.32 7.81
C THR A 81 8.23 1.12 9.02
N GLY A 82 8.45 2.44 8.87
CA GLY A 82 8.70 3.34 9.99
C GLY A 82 7.55 3.31 11.01
N ARG A 83 6.31 3.45 10.53
CA ARG A 83 5.11 3.47 11.40
C ARG A 83 4.80 2.14 12.07
N LEU A 84 5.05 1.02 11.40
CA LEU A 84 4.88 -0.32 11.99
C LEU A 84 5.89 -0.60 13.11
N GLY A 85 6.95 0.22 13.23
CA GLY A 85 7.97 0.14 14.27
C GLY A 85 7.72 1.02 15.50
N GLU A 86 6.79 1.97 15.47
CA GLU A 86 6.55 2.92 16.56
C GLU A 86 5.39 2.48 17.48
N ASP A 87 5.65 2.47 18.79
CA ASP A 87 4.66 2.16 19.83
C ASP A 87 3.91 3.44 20.23
N GLY A 88 3.10 3.96 19.30
CA GLY A 88 2.37 5.21 19.47
C GLY A 88 1.88 5.73 18.13
N GLY A 89 0.77 5.19 17.64
CA GLY A 89 0.28 5.51 16.30
C GLY A 89 -0.20 6.96 16.20
N PRO A 90 0.30 7.78 15.26
CA PRO A 90 -0.34 9.05 14.94
C PRO A 90 -1.65 8.82 14.18
N SER A 91 -2.55 9.80 14.25
CA SER A 91 -3.87 9.89 13.61
C SER A 91 -3.89 9.87 12.06
N ASP A 92 -2.73 9.67 11.43
CA ASP A 92 -2.62 9.64 9.97
C ASP A 92 -3.02 8.28 9.39
N PRO A 93 -3.63 8.22 8.19
CA PRO A 93 -4.02 6.98 7.54
C PRO A 93 -2.84 6.08 7.19
N LEU A 94 -3.04 4.75 7.27
CA LEU A 94 -2.05 3.74 6.88
C LEU A 94 -2.14 3.50 5.37
N ILE A 95 -1.12 3.90 4.61
CA ILE A 95 -1.10 3.73 3.15
C ILE A 95 -0.31 2.47 2.80
N VAL A 96 -0.97 1.49 2.18
CA VAL A 96 -0.35 0.24 1.72
C VAL A 96 -0.23 0.27 0.19
N PRO A 97 0.98 0.40 -0.37
CA PRO A 97 1.14 0.36 -1.82
C PRO A 97 1.03 -1.08 -2.34
N VAL A 98 0.14 -1.26 -3.33
CA VAL A 98 -0.13 -2.54 -3.99
C VAL A 98 0.09 -2.39 -5.49
N PHE A 99 0.99 -3.21 -6.04
CA PHE A 99 1.23 -3.28 -7.48
C PHE A 99 0.42 -4.42 -8.06
N PHE A 100 -0.43 -4.08 -9.03
CA PHE A 100 -1.25 -5.05 -9.74
C PHE A 100 -1.14 -4.82 -11.24
N ASN A 101 -0.71 -5.86 -11.97
CA ASN A 101 -0.65 -5.84 -13.43
C ASN A 101 -1.85 -6.60 -14.00
N THR A 102 -2.86 -5.87 -14.47
CA THR A 102 -4.09 -6.41 -15.04
C THR A 102 -3.85 -7.29 -16.27
N TRP A 103 -2.87 -6.95 -17.12
CA TRP A 103 -2.58 -7.68 -18.35
C TRP A 103 -2.15 -9.13 -18.10
N ARG A 104 -1.54 -9.41 -16.94
CA ARG A 104 -1.18 -10.78 -16.56
C ARG A 104 -2.41 -11.69 -16.42
N TYR A 105 -3.56 -11.09 -16.11
CA TYR A 105 -4.80 -11.77 -15.78
C TYR A 105 -5.88 -11.55 -16.84
N GLU A 106 -5.51 -11.09 -18.04
CA GLU A 106 -6.45 -10.83 -19.14
C GLU A 106 -7.31 -12.05 -19.50
N ARG A 107 -6.78 -13.26 -19.27
CA ARG A 107 -7.47 -14.53 -19.54
C ARG A 107 -8.37 -15.00 -18.39
N GLU A 108 -8.34 -14.34 -17.24
CA GLU A 108 -9.21 -14.68 -16.12
C GLU A 108 -10.56 -14.00 -16.29
N GLU A 109 -11.64 -14.76 -16.10
CA GLU A 109 -13.01 -14.26 -16.21
C GLU A 109 -13.33 -13.19 -15.16
N HIS A 110 -12.67 -13.26 -14.00
CA HIS A 110 -12.95 -12.41 -12.85
C HIS A 110 -11.67 -11.78 -12.27
N LEU A 111 -11.26 -10.62 -12.79
CA LEU A 111 -10.09 -9.84 -12.34
C LEU A 111 -10.11 -9.46 -10.84
N VAL A 112 -11.27 -9.50 -10.20
CA VAL A 112 -11.40 -9.22 -8.77
C VAL A 112 -10.70 -10.27 -7.90
N VAL A 113 -10.72 -11.55 -8.32
CA VAL A 113 -10.09 -12.66 -7.57
C VAL A 113 -8.57 -12.49 -7.47
N PRO A 114 -7.82 -12.29 -8.57
CA PRO A 114 -6.37 -12.09 -8.50
C PRO A 114 -6.01 -10.77 -7.80
N LEU A 115 -6.84 -9.73 -7.90
CA LEU A 115 -6.65 -8.48 -7.16
C LEU A 115 -6.71 -8.70 -5.64
N VAL A 116 -7.78 -9.35 -5.15
CA VAL A 116 -7.97 -9.65 -3.73
C VAL A 116 -6.83 -10.53 -3.19
N LYS A 117 -6.40 -11.54 -3.95
CA LYS A 117 -5.24 -12.37 -3.58
C LYS A 117 -3.93 -11.58 -3.54
N THR A 118 -3.75 -10.62 -4.44
CA THR A 118 -2.56 -9.75 -4.47
C THR A 118 -2.54 -8.84 -3.24
N LEU A 119 -3.69 -8.25 -2.87
CA LEU A 119 -3.85 -7.48 -1.64
C LEU A 119 -3.55 -8.32 -0.39
N GLU A 120 -4.16 -9.51 -0.29
CA GLU A 120 -3.95 -10.44 0.83
C GLU A 120 -2.46 -10.78 1.00
N THR A 121 -1.81 -11.22 -0.08
CA THR A 121 -0.39 -11.58 -0.10
C THR A 121 0.48 -10.42 0.36
N ARG A 122 0.16 -9.20 -0.11
CA ARG A 122 0.90 -7.99 0.25
C ARG A 122 0.77 -7.67 1.73
N LEU A 123 -0.44 -7.70 2.28
CA LEU A 123 -0.67 -7.44 3.71
C LEU A 123 0.03 -8.48 4.59
N ARG A 124 -0.03 -9.77 4.22
CA ARG A 124 0.64 -10.85 4.94
C ARG A 124 2.15 -10.69 4.95
N SER A 125 2.74 -10.35 3.80
CA SER A 125 4.18 -10.04 3.68
C SER A 125 4.59 -8.88 4.59
N LEU A 126 3.80 -7.81 4.63
CA LEU A 126 4.09 -6.64 5.47
C LEU A 126 3.95 -6.94 6.97
N ALA A 127 3.00 -7.78 7.36
CA ALA A 127 2.88 -8.26 8.73
C ALA A 127 4.10 -9.11 9.16
N ALA A 128 4.67 -9.90 8.25
CA ALA A 128 5.77 -10.85 8.52
C ALA A 128 7.19 -10.23 8.46
N THR A 129 7.40 -9.07 7.84
CA THR A 129 8.73 -8.47 7.56
C THR A 129 9.48 -7.97 8.83
N GLY A 130 9.17 -8.47 10.03
CA GLY A 130 9.79 -8.05 11.28
C GLY A 130 10.14 -9.17 12.27
N ASP A 131 10.02 -10.45 11.90
CA ASP A 131 10.30 -11.60 12.80
C ASP A 131 11.77 -12.05 12.82
N GLY A 132 12.67 -11.36 12.14
CA GLY A 132 14.10 -11.71 12.15
C GLY A 132 14.83 -11.48 13.49
N ARG A 133 14.18 -10.87 14.49
CA ARG A 133 14.75 -10.63 15.82
C ARG A 133 13.65 -10.69 16.90
N ALA A 134 13.67 -11.75 17.69
CA ALA A 134 12.90 -12.01 18.91
C ALA A 134 11.54 -12.73 18.75
N GLU A 135 11.54 -14.01 19.13
CA GLU A 135 10.36 -14.89 19.25
C GLU A 135 9.39 -14.50 20.39
N ASP A 136 9.70 -13.44 21.17
CA ASP A 136 8.95 -13.05 22.39
C ASP A 136 8.31 -11.64 22.35
N ALA A 137 8.27 -10.97 21.20
CA ALA A 137 7.73 -9.62 21.11
C ALA A 137 6.23 -9.60 20.75
N GLN A 138 5.39 -9.13 21.68
CA GLN A 138 3.97 -8.82 21.46
C GLN A 138 3.77 -8.10 20.11
N PRO A 139 2.85 -8.54 19.24
CA PRO A 139 2.67 -7.92 17.93
C PRO A 139 2.29 -6.44 18.09
N ARG A 140 3.13 -5.55 17.56
CA ARG A 140 2.86 -4.11 17.50
C ARG A 140 1.48 -3.88 16.88
N ARG A 141 0.69 -2.96 17.46
CA ARG A 141 -0.72 -2.71 17.09
C ARG A 141 -0.95 -2.61 15.58
N GLY A 142 -0.06 -1.92 14.85
CA GLY A 142 -0.15 -1.77 13.40
C GLY A 142 -0.02 -3.10 12.62
N LYS A 143 0.84 -4.02 13.08
CA LYS A 143 1.00 -5.34 12.46
C LYS A 143 -0.23 -6.23 12.69
N GLY A 144 -0.81 -6.15 13.90
CA GLY A 144 -2.06 -6.86 14.22
C GLY A 144 -3.23 -6.42 13.33
N LEU A 145 -3.28 -5.14 12.96
CA LEU A 145 -4.27 -4.62 12.01
C LEU A 145 -4.06 -5.18 10.60
N LEU A 146 -2.81 -5.20 10.11
CA LEU A 146 -2.47 -5.75 8.80
C LEU A 146 -2.78 -7.25 8.70
N ALA A 147 -2.45 -8.02 9.74
CA ALA A 147 -2.75 -9.46 9.79
C ALA A 147 -4.27 -9.72 9.73
N ARG A 148 -5.07 -8.99 10.52
CA ARG A 148 -6.53 -9.10 10.48
C ARG A 148 -7.13 -8.71 9.14
N ALA A 149 -6.61 -7.65 8.51
CA ALA A 149 -7.04 -7.24 7.18
C ALA A 149 -6.69 -8.33 6.14
N ALA A 150 -5.51 -8.96 6.23
CA ALA A 150 -5.15 -10.09 5.38
C ALA A 150 -6.13 -11.28 5.56
N ASP A 151 -6.45 -11.65 6.80
CA ASP A 151 -7.35 -12.78 7.05
C ASP A 151 -8.79 -12.50 6.56
N THR A 152 -9.24 -11.25 6.68
CA THR A 152 -10.55 -10.81 6.14
C THR A 152 -10.57 -10.93 4.62
N LEU A 153 -9.50 -10.51 3.94
CA LEU A 153 -9.38 -10.64 2.49
C LEU A 153 -9.25 -12.10 2.04
N ALA A 154 -8.63 -12.98 2.82
CA ALA A 154 -8.56 -14.41 2.51
C ALA A 154 -9.98 -15.02 2.50
N ILE A 155 -10.80 -14.69 3.50
CA ILE A 155 -12.20 -15.12 3.56
C ILE A 155 -12.99 -14.55 2.37
N ALA A 156 -12.85 -13.25 2.09
CA ALA A 156 -13.52 -12.61 0.96
C ALA A 156 -13.10 -13.22 -0.39
N GLY A 157 -11.82 -13.54 -0.56
CA GLY A 157 -11.27 -14.18 -1.76
C GLY A 157 -11.84 -15.58 -1.98
N ILE A 158 -11.98 -16.39 -0.92
CA ILE A 158 -12.64 -17.70 -0.98
C ILE A 158 -14.11 -17.54 -1.34
N ALA A 159 -14.82 -16.64 -0.66
CA ALA A 159 -16.24 -16.40 -0.91
C ALA A 159 -16.50 -15.97 -2.36
N LEU A 160 -15.71 -15.01 -2.88
CA LEU A 160 -15.77 -14.58 -4.28
C LEU A 160 -15.47 -15.74 -5.23
N ALA A 161 -14.42 -16.51 -4.98
CA ALA A 161 -14.08 -17.66 -5.83
C ALA A 161 -15.18 -18.75 -5.83
N SER A 162 -15.87 -18.94 -4.70
CA SER A 162 -16.98 -19.89 -4.60
C SER A 162 -18.30 -19.40 -5.20
N GLY A 163 -18.55 -18.09 -5.20
CA GLY A 163 -19.77 -17.48 -5.72
C GLY A 163 -19.70 -17.12 -7.20
N LEU A 164 -18.48 -17.10 -7.76
CA LEU A 164 -18.20 -16.85 -9.18
C LEU A 164 -17.91 -18.14 -9.95
N SER A 165 -18.11 -19.32 -9.34
CA SER A 165 -17.89 -20.63 -9.94
C SER A 165 -19.17 -21.30 -10.45
#